data_AF-D4M113-F1
#
_entry.id   AF-D4M113-F1
#
_cell.length_a   1.000
_cell.length_b   1.000
_cell.length_c   1.000
_cell.angle_alpha   90.00
_cell.angle_beta   90.00
_cell.angle_gamma   90.00
#
_symmetry.space_group_name_H-M   'P 1'
#
loop_
_entity.id
_entity.type
_entity.pdbx_description
1 polymer ?
#
loop_
_entity_poly.entity_id
_entity_poly.type
_entity_poly.pdbx_seq_one_letter_code
_entity_poly.pdbx_strand_id
1 'polypeptide(L)'
;MAQMLLIMGESGTGKSTSMRNCDPATTAVVNPVGKPLPFKGKFTMLNSEVESRKICKFMKEQVAAGKKLLVVDDFQYILSVPYMNRIKENGWDKWNDFGANYFEIIEVCKELPDDVVVAYMTHTETLENGVTTIKLIGKLLREKITIEGLFTIVLRTGVNEGKYYFYTQNSGKDTVKSPMGMFPAYAIDNDLNYVADKIRNFYEVGEYKTDAEMGQADAQAASDLEKPDANGRRARGGKKTTTEDAAPKTGRTARKTHDEVVAENNQKMADYMAERDKAIDAVADGREEIPFDEACAAADSVPQPELETPPRRTRKERKSAEQSEPVQDGTTNTDSESVTLDADTYFYVPADDNYVMKHKGDTVDLIVDGVEVMKVISKEEFGEGVKRLAQADNPKPENPIDGAMNPPEKGRRTRRSAAQAQPDNADAAADETPAVDEQPTGRTRRVRKTR
;
A
#
# COMPACT_ATOMS: atom_id res chain seq x y z
N MET A 1 12.34 20.37 18.43
CA MET A 1 11.07 19.77 17.95
C MET A 1 11.05 18.35 18.45
N ALA A 2 9.97 17.93 19.08
CA ALA A 2 9.79 16.56 19.56
C ALA A 2 9.93 15.51 18.46
N GLN A 3 10.35 14.31 18.85
CA GLN A 3 10.45 13.16 17.95
C GLN A 3 9.06 12.63 17.65
N MET A 4 8.71 12.56 16.38
CA MET A 4 7.39 12.12 15.92
C MET A 4 7.42 10.65 15.49
N LEU A 5 6.55 9.85 16.10
CA LEU A 5 6.41 8.43 15.83
C LEU A 5 4.97 8.14 15.39
N LEU A 6 4.79 7.57 14.20
CA LEU A 6 3.50 7.03 13.76
C LEU A 6 3.48 5.52 13.93
N ILE A 7 2.46 5.00 14.61
CA ILE A 7 2.22 3.57 14.77
C ILE A 7 0.91 3.22 14.10
N MET A 8 1.00 2.51 12.99
CA MET A 8 -0.16 2.11 12.22
C MET A 8 -0.49 0.63 12.42
N GLY A 9 -1.76 0.26 12.38
CA GLY A 9 -2.16 -1.14 12.19
C GLY A 9 -3.62 -1.42 12.43
N GLU A 10 -4.03 -2.66 12.18
CA GLU A 10 -5.42 -3.07 12.28
C GLU A 10 -5.94 -3.04 13.74
N SER A 11 -7.24 -3.25 13.90
CA SER A 11 -7.80 -3.46 15.23
C SER A 11 -7.29 -4.78 15.80
N GLY A 12 -6.94 -4.80 17.09
CA GLY A 12 -6.51 -6.04 17.76
C GLY A 12 -5.07 -6.48 17.48
N THR A 13 -4.26 -5.69 16.78
CA THR A 13 -2.83 -5.99 16.50
C THR A 13 -1.88 -5.45 17.56
N GLY A 14 -2.38 -4.97 18.70
CA GLY A 14 -1.56 -4.57 19.84
C GLY A 14 -1.12 -3.10 19.91
N LYS A 15 -1.73 -2.18 19.14
CA LYS A 15 -1.42 -0.72 19.23
C LYS A 15 -1.44 -0.22 20.68
N SER A 16 -2.61 -0.26 21.33
CA SER A 16 -2.73 0.20 22.72
C SER A 16 -1.92 -0.67 23.69
N THR A 17 -1.91 -2.00 23.49
CA THR A 17 -1.17 -2.96 24.35
C THR A 17 0.34 -2.72 24.36
N SER A 18 0.90 -2.06 23.34
CA SER A 18 2.32 -1.70 23.30
C SER A 18 2.76 -0.79 24.45
N MET A 19 1.82 -0.06 25.06
CA MET A 19 2.07 0.81 26.20
C MET A 19 2.21 0.07 27.55
N ARG A 20 2.04 -1.26 27.58
CA ARG A 20 2.00 -2.05 28.83
C ARG A 20 3.22 -1.90 29.74
N ASN A 21 4.38 -1.60 29.16
CA ASN A 21 5.65 -1.45 29.85
C ASN A 21 6.08 0.03 29.99
N CYS A 22 5.27 0.98 29.52
CA CYS A 22 5.58 2.40 29.65
C CYS A 22 5.40 2.86 31.11
N ASP A 23 6.34 3.66 31.60
CA ASP A 23 6.26 4.24 32.94
C ASP A 23 5.18 5.35 33.00
N PRO A 24 4.13 5.20 33.83
CA PRO A 24 3.11 6.23 33.98
C PRO A 24 3.62 7.56 34.54
N ALA A 25 4.77 7.57 35.22
CA ALA A 25 5.37 8.80 35.74
C ALA A 25 5.90 9.69 34.59
N THR A 26 6.39 9.10 33.50
CA THR A 26 6.96 9.81 32.35
C THR A 26 6.06 9.78 31.11
N THR A 27 4.95 9.05 31.16
CA THR A 27 4.00 8.88 30.03
C THR A 27 2.65 9.54 30.30
N ALA A 28 2.07 10.17 29.28
CA ALA A 28 0.67 10.63 29.28
C ALA A 28 -0.04 10.26 27.98
N VAL A 29 -1.37 10.10 28.05
CA VAL A 29 -2.16 9.55 26.94
C VAL A 29 -3.35 10.46 26.61
N VAL A 30 -3.51 10.79 25.35
CA VAL A 30 -4.74 11.34 24.79
C VAL A 30 -5.53 10.16 24.22
N ASN A 31 -6.76 9.99 24.71
CA ASN A 31 -7.65 8.90 24.33
C ASN A 31 -8.96 9.46 23.77
N PRO A 32 -9.00 9.76 22.46
CA PRO A 32 -10.14 10.42 21.84
C PRO A 32 -11.45 9.65 21.96
N VAL A 33 -11.40 8.32 22.12
CA VAL A 33 -12.59 7.47 22.21
C VAL A 33 -13.02 7.23 23.66
N GLY A 34 -12.11 7.36 24.63
CA GLY A 34 -12.39 7.10 26.04
C GLY A 34 -12.52 5.62 26.40
N LYS A 35 -12.00 4.71 25.56
CA LYS A 35 -12.00 3.27 25.86
C LYS A 35 -10.98 2.95 26.96
N PRO A 36 -11.27 2.00 27.87
CA PRO A 36 -10.29 1.55 28.84
C PRO A 36 -9.09 0.89 28.13
N LEU A 37 -7.91 1.05 28.71
CA LEU A 37 -6.69 0.39 28.20
C LEU A 37 -6.81 -1.14 28.36
N PRO A 38 -6.31 -1.94 27.40
CA PRO A 38 -6.43 -3.40 27.43
C PRO A 38 -5.46 -4.10 28.40
N PHE A 39 -4.82 -3.34 29.29
CA PHE A 39 -3.83 -3.81 30.25
C PHE A 39 -3.92 -2.99 31.54
N LYS A 40 -3.29 -3.48 32.61
CA LYS A 40 -3.29 -2.80 33.91
C LYS A 40 -2.32 -1.62 33.89
N GLY A 41 -2.77 -0.45 34.32
CA GLY A 41 -1.95 0.75 34.43
C GLY A 41 -2.80 1.98 34.77
N LYS A 42 -2.18 3.03 35.30
CA LYS A 42 -2.83 4.32 35.59
C LYS A 42 -2.00 5.45 34.99
N PHE A 43 -2.32 5.84 33.77
CA PHE A 43 -1.69 6.99 33.12
C PHE A 43 -2.47 8.27 33.41
N THR A 44 -1.80 9.42 33.29
CA THR A 44 -2.50 10.69 33.13
C THR A 44 -3.15 10.70 31.75
N MET A 45 -4.49 10.77 31.70
CA MET A 45 -5.23 10.63 30.45
C MET A 45 -6.18 11.81 30.18
N LEU A 46 -6.21 12.26 28.93
CA LEU A 46 -7.30 13.09 28.39
C LEU A 46 -8.26 12.18 27.62
N ASN A 47 -9.42 11.88 28.18
CA ASN A 47 -10.39 10.97 27.58
C ASN A 47 -11.50 11.71 26.84
N SER A 48 -12.00 11.11 25.76
CA SER A 48 -13.18 11.55 25.02
C SER A 48 -13.07 12.99 24.47
N GLU A 49 -11.87 13.39 24.06
CA GLU A 49 -11.60 14.70 23.48
C GLU A 49 -10.97 14.56 22.09
N VAL A 50 -11.46 15.35 21.14
CA VAL A 50 -11.06 15.33 19.72
C VAL A 50 -10.65 16.72 19.22
N GLU A 51 -10.89 17.77 19.99
CA GLU A 51 -10.56 19.16 19.64
C GLU A 51 -9.06 19.43 19.82
N SER A 52 -8.41 19.84 18.73
CA SER A 52 -6.98 20.11 18.65
C SER A 52 -6.51 21.05 19.76
N ARG A 53 -7.23 22.16 19.98
CA ARG A 53 -6.86 23.16 20.99
C ARG A 53 -6.68 22.57 22.38
N LYS A 54 -7.59 21.68 22.80
CA LYS A 54 -7.54 21.06 24.13
C LYS A 54 -6.48 19.96 24.20
N ILE A 55 -6.35 19.18 23.12
CA ILE A 55 -5.31 18.15 23.01
C ILE A 55 -3.92 18.79 23.06
N CYS A 56 -3.67 19.81 22.23
CA CYS A 56 -2.41 20.55 22.20
C CYS A 56 -2.10 21.20 23.55
N LYS A 57 -3.10 21.81 24.20
CA LYS A 57 -2.94 22.34 25.56
C LYS A 57 -2.53 21.25 26.55
N PHE A 58 -3.24 20.13 26.57
CA PHE A 58 -2.91 18.99 27.44
C PHE A 58 -1.50 18.48 27.18
N MET A 59 -1.11 18.27 25.92
CA MET A 59 0.24 17.82 25.55
C MET A 59 1.32 18.76 26.09
N LYS A 60 1.16 20.07 25.94
CA LYS A 60 2.09 21.08 26.47
C LYS A 60 2.15 21.06 28.00
N GLU A 61 1.01 20.96 28.67
CA GLU A 61 0.92 20.88 30.14
C GLU A 61 1.60 19.61 30.68
N GLN A 62 1.43 18.48 30.00
CA GLN A 62 2.05 17.21 30.39
C GLN A 62 3.56 17.25 30.21
N VAL A 63 4.06 17.85 29.13
CA VAL A 63 5.50 18.07 28.94
C VAL A 63 6.07 18.99 30.01
N ALA A 64 5.37 20.09 30.34
CA ALA A 64 5.76 20.98 31.44
C ALA A 64 5.75 20.27 32.81
N ALA A 65 4.89 19.26 32.98
CA ALA A 65 4.85 18.39 34.15
C ALA A 65 5.93 17.27 34.14
N GLY A 66 6.84 17.28 33.16
CA GLY A 66 7.97 16.34 33.07
C GLY A 66 7.70 15.07 32.26
N LYS A 67 6.55 14.95 31.59
CA LYS A 67 6.28 13.80 30.71
C LYS A 67 7.19 13.85 29.48
N LYS A 68 7.79 12.70 29.13
CA LYS A 68 8.71 12.55 27.99
C LYS A 68 8.14 11.67 26.88
N LEU A 69 7.10 10.89 27.15
CA LEU A 69 6.34 10.14 26.16
C LEU A 69 4.88 10.59 26.18
N LEU A 70 4.42 11.12 25.05
CA LEU A 70 3.01 11.43 24.84
C LEU A 70 2.44 10.44 23.82
N VAL A 71 1.28 9.87 24.11
CA VAL A 71 0.60 8.94 23.19
C VAL A 71 -0.76 9.49 22.80
N VAL A 72 -1.06 9.53 21.51
CA VAL A 72 -2.40 9.83 20.99
C VAL A 72 -2.99 8.53 20.45
N ASP A 73 -3.86 7.89 21.24
CA ASP A 73 -4.44 6.57 20.95
C ASP A 73 -5.97 6.59 21.12
N ASP A 74 -6.78 6.55 20.08
CA ASP A 74 -6.46 6.33 18.65
C ASP A 74 -6.56 7.66 17.87
N PHE A 75 -5.46 8.04 17.23
CA PHE A 75 -5.32 9.26 16.43
C PHE A 75 -6.27 9.27 15.22
N GLN A 76 -6.57 8.11 14.62
CA GLN A 76 -7.54 8.02 13.52
C GLN A 76 -8.93 8.54 13.93
N TYR A 77 -9.30 8.39 15.21
CA TYR A 77 -10.61 8.78 15.70
C TYR A 77 -10.77 10.30 15.90
N ILE A 78 -9.68 11.07 15.84
CA ILE A 78 -9.75 12.53 15.69
C ILE A 78 -10.49 12.91 14.41
N LEU A 79 -10.41 12.08 13.36
CA LEU A 79 -11.19 12.27 12.12
C LEU A 79 -12.56 11.59 12.22
N SER A 80 -12.61 10.34 12.72
CA SER A 80 -13.83 9.52 12.72
C SER A 80 -14.94 10.09 13.57
N VAL A 81 -14.63 10.54 14.79
CA VAL A 81 -15.67 10.96 15.74
C VAL A 81 -16.37 12.23 15.25
N PRO A 82 -15.66 13.32 14.88
CA PRO A 82 -16.31 14.49 14.29
C PRO A 82 -17.08 14.17 13.01
N TYR A 83 -16.54 13.32 12.14
CA TYR A 83 -17.23 12.89 10.92
C TYR A 83 -18.57 12.21 11.23
N MET A 84 -18.59 11.26 12.17
CA MET A 84 -19.82 10.55 12.55
C MET A 84 -20.83 11.48 13.23
N ASN A 85 -20.37 12.41 14.07
CA ASN A 85 -21.23 13.40 14.73
C ASN A 85 -21.88 14.36 13.73
N ARG A 86 -21.19 14.66 12.61
CA ARG A 86 -21.62 15.58 11.55
C ARG A 86 -21.99 14.83 10.26
N ILE A 87 -22.40 13.56 10.34
CA ILE A 87 -22.61 12.72 9.14
C ILE A 87 -23.68 13.26 8.20
N LYS A 88 -24.69 13.95 8.76
CA LYS A 88 -25.80 14.57 8.01
C LYS A 88 -25.46 15.94 7.43
N GLU A 89 -24.34 16.54 7.83
CA GLU A 89 -23.91 17.83 7.32
C GLU A 89 -23.32 17.66 5.92
N ASN A 90 -23.70 18.53 4.99
CA ASN A 90 -23.15 18.54 3.63
C ASN A 90 -22.25 19.76 3.46
N GLY A 91 -21.30 19.68 2.51
CA GLY A 91 -20.39 20.78 2.21
C GLY A 91 -18.93 20.38 2.31
N TRP A 92 -18.08 21.17 1.66
CA TRP A 92 -16.64 20.94 1.63
C TRP A 92 -15.95 21.47 2.91
N ASP A 93 -16.46 22.55 3.49
CA ASP A 93 -15.86 23.22 4.66
C ASP A 93 -15.69 22.32 5.87
N LYS A 94 -16.64 21.41 6.13
CA LYS A 94 -16.51 20.42 7.23
C LYS A 94 -15.25 19.55 7.11
N TRP A 95 -14.81 19.25 5.88
CA TRP A 95 -13.61 18.46 5.63
C TRP A 95 -12.34 19.27 5.90
N ASN A 96 -12.38 20.58 5.65
CA ASN A 96 -11.30 21.48 6.04
C ASN A 96 -11.18 21.56 7.56
N ASP A 97 -12.31 21.65 8.28
CA ASP A 97 -12.31 21.64 9.74
C ASP A 97 -11.64 20.38 10.30
N PHE A 98 -12.02 19.20 9.77
CA PHE A 98 -11.44 17.92 10.20
C PHE A 98 -9.95 17.85 9.88
N GLY A 99 -9.57 18.31 8.69
CA GLY A 99 -8.17 18.38 8.28
C GLY A 99 -7.37 19.29 9.19
N ALA A 100 -7.77 20.56 9.34
CA ALA A 100 -7.10 21.54 10.20
C ALA A 100 -6.93 21.01 11.62
N ASN A 101 -8.02 20.50 12.22
CA ASN A 101 -7.99 19.93 13.56
C ASN A 101 -6.99 18.76 13.69
N TYR A 102 -6.96 17.85 12.71
CA TYR A 102 -6.02 16.73 12.70
C TYR A 102 -4.57 17.18 12.57
N PHE A 103 -4.32 18.15 11.69
CA PHE A 103 -2.99 18.70 11.42
C PHE A 103 -2.42 19.50 12.58
N GLU A 104 -3.21 20.35 13.23
CA GLU A 104 -2.77 21.15 14.38
C GLU A 104 -2.21 20.28 15.51
N ILE A 105 -2.77 19.08 15.72
CA ILE A 105 -2.28 18.12 16.72
C ILE A 105 -0.92 17.54 16.31
N ILE A 106 -0.64 17.39 15.01
CA ILE A 106 0.68 16.97 14.52
C ILE A 106 1.67 18.12 14.69
N GLU A 107 1.28 19.33 14.29
CA GLU A 107 2.15 20.51 14.30
C GLU A 107 2.59 20.94 15.70
N VAL A 108 1.82 20.61 16.74
CA VAL A 108 2.21 20.93 18.12
C VAL A 108 3.60 20.39 18.48
N CYS A 109 4.05 19.30 17.85
CA CYS A 109 5.39 18.73 18.06
C CYS A 109 6.52 19.74 17.78
N LYS A 110 6.30 20.70 16.88
CA LYS A 110 7.24 21.79 16.56
C LYS A 110 7.55 22.66 17.79
N GLU A 111 6.58 22.80 18.69
CA GLU A 111 6.67 23.59 19.91
C GLU A 111 7.16 22.79 21.12
N LEU A 112 7.25 21.46 21.00
CA LEU A 112 7.68 20.59 22.09
C LEU A 112 9.22 20.38 22.06
N PRO A 113 9.85 20.16 23.23
CA PRO A 113 11.27 19.83 23.35
C PRO A 113 11.64 18.59 22.52
N ASP A 114 12.89 18.53 22.06
CA ASP A 114 13.42 17.46 21.22
C ASP A 114 13.60 16.10 21.91
N ASP A 115 13.70 16.09 23.24
CA ASP A 115 13.75 14.89 24.07
C ASP A 115 12.38 14.24 24.33
N VAL A 116 11.30 14.89 23.91
CA VAL A 116 9.94 14.34 23.97
C VAL A 116 9.68 13.48 22.75
N VAL A 117 9.09 12.30 22.96
CA VAL A 117 8.58 11.43 21.89
C VAL A 117 7.06 11.52 21.90
N VAL A 118 6.46 11.80 20.73
CA VAL A 118 5.01 11.78 20.54
C VAL A 118 4.63 10.64 19.61
N ALA A 119 3.92 9.65 20.16
CA ALA A 119 3.45 8.47 19.45
C ALA A 119 1.99 8.64 19.03
N TYR A 120 1.73 8.63 17.73
CA TYR A 120 0.40 8.69 17.14
C TYR A 120 -0.02 7.29 16.71
N MET A 121 -1.05 6.74 17.33
CA MET A 121 -1.54 5.39 17.02
C MET A 121 -2.75 5.47 16.11
N THR A 122 -2.71 4.79 14.96
CA THR A 122 -3.73 4.94 13.93
C THR A 122 -4.09 3.61 13.29
N HIS A 123 -5.30 3.52 12.76
CA HIS A 123 -5.70 2.37 11.94
C HIS A 123 -5.04 2.38 10.56
N THR A 124 -4.84 1.21 9.99
CA THR A 124 -4.44 1.03 8.59
C THR A 124 -5.63 0.74 7.69
N GLU A 125 -5.42 0.96 6.39
CA GLU A 125 -6.23 0.42 5.31
C GLU A 125 -5.31 -0.15 4.23
N THR A 126 -5.83 -1.09 3.44
CA THR A 126 -5.14 -1.60 2.25
C THR A 126 -5.83 -1.01 1.03
N LEU A 127 -5.08 -0.32 0.20
CA LEU A 127 -5.55 0.27 -1.05
C LEU A 127 -5.79 -0.82 -2.10
N GLU A 128 -6.50 -0.48 -3.17
CA GLU A 128 -6.79 -1.42 -4.27
C GLU A 128 -5.53 -1.97 -4.94
N ASN A 129 -4.43 -1.21 -4.94
CA ASN A 129 -3.12 -1.64 -5.43
C ASN A 129 -2.36 -2.57 -4.46
N GLY A 130 -2.96 -2.93 -3.32
CA GLY A 130 -2.37 -3.82 -2.31
C GLY A 130 -1.42 -3.14 -1.32
N VAL A 131 -1.20 -1.83 -1.41
CA VAL A 131 -0.36 -1.08 -0.46
C VAL A 131 -1.14 -0.81 0.83
N THR A 132 -0.53 -1.12 1.97
CA THR A 132 -1.07 -0.81 3.30
C THR A 132 -0.57 0.56 3.77
N THR A 133 -1.51 1.44 4.09
CA THR A 133 -1.26 2.85 4.47
C THR A 133 -2.12 3.22 5.67
N ILE A 134 -1.91 4.42 6.23
CA ILE A 134 -2.79 4.99 7.25
C ILE A 134 -4.22 5.11 6.74
N LYS A 135 -5.20 4.75 7.58
CA LYS A 135 -6.62 4.92 7.28
C LYS A 135 -7.03 6.37 7.50
N LEU A 136 -7.44 7.04 6.42
CA LEU A 136 -7.98 8.40 6.46
C LEU A 136 -9.47 8.43 6.10
N ILE A 137 -10.13 9.53 6.44
CA ILE A 137 -11.54 9.77 6.09
C ILE A 137 -11.61 11.00 5.19
N GLY A 138 -12.39 10.89 4.12
CA GLY A 138 -12.59 11.96 3.15
C GLY A 138 -11.51 11.97 2.07
N LYS A 139 -11.88 12.46 0.88
CA LYS A 139 -10.96 12.55 -0.26
C LYS A 139 -9.85 13.58 -0.05
N LEU A 140 -10.16 14.68 0.66
CA LEU A 140 -9.27 15.83 0.83
C LEU A 140 -7.90 15.44 1.42
N LEU A 141 -7.90 14.79 2.58
CA LEU A 141 -6.66 14.44 3.26
C LEU A 141 -5.84 13.45 2.45
N ARG A 142 -6.49 12.53 1.73
CA ARG A 142 -5.80 11.56 0.89
C ARG A 142 -5.16 12.19 -0.35
N GLU A 143 -5.86 13.12 -1.00
CA GLU A 143 -5.40 13.73 -2.25
C GLU A 143 -4.36 14.83 -2.03
N LYS A 144 -4.43 15.56 -0.91
CA LYS A 144 -3.59 16.74 -0.68
C LYS A 144 -2.32 16.46 0.10
N ILE A 145 -2.31 15.43 0.94
CA ILE A 145 -1.13 15.11 1.74
C ILE A 145 -0.92 13.62 1.91
N THR A 146 0.35 13.23 1.97
CA THR A 146 0.78 11.93 2.49
C THR A 146 1.12 12.10 3.97
N ILE A 147 0.22 11.70 4.87
CA ILE A 147 0.38 11.90 6.32
C ILE A 147 1.64 11.20 6.85
N GLU A 148 1.92 9.98 6.40
CA GLU A 148 3.17 9.27 6.75
C GLU A 148 4.42 10.04 6.33
N GLY A 149 4.32 10.89 5.30
CA GLY A 149 5.39 11.78 4.85
C GLY A 149 5.86 12.76 5.93
N LEU A 150 4.99 13.12 6.88
CA LEU A 150 5.29 14.04 7.99
C LEU A 150 6.10 13.40 9.13
N PHE A 151 6.20 12.07 9.16
CA PHE A 151 6.85 11.33 10.24
C PHE A 151 8.19 10.78 9.77
N THR A 152 9.24 10.93 10.56
CA THR A 152 10.52 10.26 10.26
C THR A 152 10.44 8.76 10.54
N ILE A 153 9.64 8.38 11.54
CA ILE A 153 9.47 6.99 11.98
C ILE A 153 8.00 6.61 11.87
N VAL A 154 7.74 5.56 11.08
CA VAL A 154 6.44 4.93 10.89
C VAL A 154 6.62 3.44 11.12
N LEU A 155 6.04 2.92 12.20
CA LEU A 155 6.03 1.50 12.53
C LEU A 155 4.66 0.90 12.24
N ARG A 156 4.62 -0.38 11.88
CA ARG A 156 3.36 -1.11 11.71
C ARG A 156 3.24 -2.23 12.73
N THR A 157 2.11 -2.32 13.42
CA THR A 157 1.83 -3.46 14.29
C THR A 157 1.49 -4.72 13.48
N GLY A 158 1.85 -5.89 14.01
CA GLY A 158 1.54 -7.17 13.39
C GLY A 158 1.38 -8.28 14.42
N VAL A 159 0.63 -9.31 14.03
CA VAL A 159 0.51 -10.54 14.81
C VAL A 159 1.08 -11.68 13.99
N ASN A 160 2.01 -12.44 14.57
CA ASN A 160 2.53 -13.66 13.97
C ASN A 160 2.69 -14.72 15.06
N GLU A 161 2.18 -15.93 14.82
CA GLU A 161 2.23 -17.06 15.78
C GLU A 161 1.75 -16.68 17.20
N GLY A 162 0.71 -15.84 17.29
CA GLY A 162 0.15 -15.38 18.56
C GLY A 162 0.98 -14.34 19.32
N LYS A 163 2.10 -13.89 18.75
CA LYS A 163 2.94 -12.82 19.28
C LYS A 163 2.70 -11.51 18.55
N TYR A 164 2.85 -10.41 19.28
CA TYR A 164 2.65 -9.05 18.78
C TYR A 164 3.99 -8.41 18.46
N TYR A 165 4.08 -7.74 17.32
CA TYR A 165 5.32 -7.12 16.84
C TYR A 165 5.10 -5.68 16.40
N PHE A 166 6.18 -4.91 16.38
CA PHE A 166 6.32 -3.77 15.49
C PHE A 166 7.22 -4.16 14.30
N TYR A 167 6.72 -3.94 13.09
CA TYR A 167 7.52 -3.96 11.88
C TYR A 167 8.17 -2.60 11.68
N THR A 168 9.48 -2.62 11.49
CA THR A 168 10.34 -1.43 11.52
C THR A 168 10.78 -0.95 10.14
N GLN A 169 10.60 -1.79 9.11
CA GLN A 169 11.06 -1.51 7.75
C GLN A 169 9.94 -1.72 6.73
N ASN A 170 9.99 -0.95 5.65
CA ASN A 170 9.04 -1.07 4.53
C ASN A 170 9.04 -2.48 3.92
N SER A 171 7.90 -3.16 3.85
CA SER A 171 7.81 -4.52 3.26
C SER A 171 7.76 -4.57 1.73
N GLY A 172 7.77 -3.42 1.06
CA GLY A 172 7.43 -3.26 -0.36
C GLY A 172 5.92 -3.14 -0.61
N LYS A 173 5.09 -3.36 0.42
CA LYS A 173 3.62 -3.30 0.36
C LYS A 173 3.02 -2.48 1.51
N ASP A 174 3.81 -1.66 2.17
CA ASP A 174 3.35 -0.74 3.20
C ASP A 174 4.15 0.57 3.19
N THR A 175 3.76 1.52 4.05
CA THR A 175 4.44 2.82 4.21
C THR A 175 5.37 2.87 5.43
N VAL A 176 5.74 1.71 5.98
CA VAL A 176 6.64 1.62 7.15
C VAL A 176 8.00 2.23 6.81
N LYS A 177 8.57 3.01 7.73
CA LYS A 177 9.90 3.58 7.59
C LYS A 177 10.53 3.86 8.96
N SER A 178 11.83 3.66 9.04
CA SER A 178 12.65 4.10 10.16
C SER A 178 14.05 4.41 9.64
N PRO A 179 14.84 5.25 10.33
CA PRO A 179 16.23 5.48 9.99
C PRO A 179 17.03 4.17 9.91
N MET A 180 17.94 4.11 8.94
CA MET A 180 18.82 2.94 8.79
C MET A 180 19.64 2.75 10.06
N GLY A 181 19.72 1.50 10.54
CA GLY A 181 20.46 1.16 11.76
C GLY A 181 19.74 1.48 13.07
N MET A 182 18.56 2.11 13.05
CA MET A 182 17.83 2.42 14.29
C MET A 182 17.30 1.17 15.00
N PHE A 183 16.83 0.16 14.27
CA PHE A 183 16.29 -1.06 14.87
C PHE A 183 17.10 -2.29 14.44
N PRO A 184 17.27 -3.29 15.32
CA PRO A 184 18.15 -4.43 15.07
C PRO A 184 17.58 -5.43 14.05
N ALA A 185 16.25 -5.47 13.90
CA ALA A 185 15.55 -6.48 13.11
C ALA A 185 14.34 -5.90 12.37
N TYR A 186 13.82 -6.64 11.39
CA TYR A 186 12.60 -6.30 10.65
C TYR A 186 11.37 -6.23 11.57
N ALA A 187 11.26 -7.19 12.50
CA ALA A 187 10.23 -7.19 13.53
C ALA A 187 10.88 -7.19 14.91
N ILE A 188 10.37 -6.32 15.78
CA ILE A 188 10.75 -6.21 17.19
C ILE A 188 9.53 -6.46 18.06
N ASP A 189 9.73 -6.78 19.35
CA ASP A 189 8.64 -6.89 20.32
C ASP A 189 7.78 -5.62 20.29
N ASN A 190 6.48 -5.80 20.51
CA ASN A 190 5.52 -4.72 20.53
C ASN A 190 5.65 -3.90 21.82
N ASP A 191 6.77 -3.26 22.09
CA ASP A 191 7.01 -2.47 23.30
C ASP A 191 7.32 -1.01 22.97
N LEU A 192 6.37 -0.12 23.30
CA LEU A 192 6.51 1.31 23.02
C LEU A 192 7.58 1.97 23.88
N ASN A 193 7.83 1.46 25.10
CA ASN A 193 8.85 2.00 25.97
C ASN A 193 10.24 1.78 25.38
N TYR A 194 10.50 0.57 24.88
CA TYR A 194 11.72 0.25 24.13
C TYR A 194 11.88 1.15 22.89
N VAL A 195 10.81 1.35 22.11
CA VAL A 195 10.86 2.21 20.92
C VAL A 195 11.20 3.65 21.31
N ALA A 196 10.57 4.21 22.35
CA ALA A 196 10.86 5.57 22.80
C ALA A 196 12.31 5.73 23.27
N ASP A 197 12.84 4.76 24.03
CA ASP A 197 14.24 4.75 24.45
C ASP A 197 15.20 4.65 23.26
N LYS A 198 14.88 3.79 22.27
CA LYS A 198 15.70 3.61 21.07
C LYS A 198 15.74 4.87 20.22
N ILE A 199 14.63 5.60 20.13
CA ILE A 199 14.57 6.90 19.43
C ILE A 199 15.48 7.92 20.13
N ARG A 200 15.41 8.03 21.47
CA ARG A 200 16.26 8.99 22.21
C ARG A 200 17.73 8.65 22.12
N ASN A 201 18.09 7.37 22.22
CA ASN A 201 19.47 6.90 22.04
C ASN A 201 19.97 7.18 20.61
N PHE A 202 19.19 6.83 19.57
CA PHE A 202 19.63 7.00 18.18
C PHE A 202 19.89 8.47 17.80
N TYR A 203 19.11 9.40 18.35
CA TYR A 203 19.28 10.83 18.11
C TYR A 203 20.10 11.55 19.19
N GLU A 204 20.55 10.84 20.23
CA GLU A 204 21.31 11.37 21.37
C GLU A 204 20.62 12.57 22.04
N VAL A 205 19.28 12.49 22.20
CA VAL A 205 18.46 13.59 22.75
C VAL A 205 18.00 13.32 24.18
N GLY A 206 18.16 14.34 25.04
CA GLY A 206 17.74 14.30 26.45
C GLY A 206 18.49 13.28 27.31
N GLU A 207 17.79 12.68 28.27
CA GLU A 207 18.29 11.51 29.00
C GLU A 207 18.03 10.25 28.17
N TYR A 208 19.11 9.63 27.69
CA TYR A 208 19.06 8.43 26.87
C TYR A 208 20.01 7.36 27.41
N LYS A 209 19.67 6.10 27.13
CA LYS A 209 20.49 4.93 27.46
C LYS A 209 21.72 4.88 26.57
N THR A 210 22.82 4.39 27.10
CA THR A 210 24.06 4.18 26.34
C THR A 210 23.88 3.11 25.28
N ASP A 211 24.74 3.10 24.25
CA ASP A 211 24.72 2.09 23.19
C ASP A 211 24.88 0.66 23.73
N ALA A 212 25.62 0.48 24.82
CA ALA A 212 25.79 -0.81 25.47
C ALA A 212 24.48 -1.30 26.12
N GLU A 213 23.77 -0.41 26.83
CA GLU A 213 22.47 -0.71 27.42
C GLU A 213 21.41 -0.97 26.34
N MET A 214 21.41 -0.16 25.28
CA MET A 214 20.52 -0.35 24.15
C MET A 214 20.84 -1.61 23.35
N GLY A 215 22.11 -1.99 23.21
CA GLY A 215 22.50 -3.24 22.56
C GLY A 215 21.95 -4.49 23.30
N GLN A 216 21.88 -4.44 24.63
CA GLN A 216 21.24 -5.51 25.40
C GLN A 216 19.72 -5.53 25.19
N ALA A 217 19.08 -4.37 25.18
CA ALA A 217 17.65 -4.25 24.92
C ALA A 217 17.30 -4.69 23.49
N ASP A 218 18.14 -4.36 22.50
CA ASP A 218 18.01 -4.78 21.11
C ASP A 218 18.02 -6.30 20.97
N ALA A 219 18.93 -6.99 21.67
CA ALA A 219 19.01 -8.45 21.66
C ALA A 219 17.75 -9.10 22.25
N GLN A 220 17.08 -8.45 23.20
CA GLN A 220 15.82 -8.94 23.80
C GLN A 220 14.60 -8.62 22.94
N ALA A 221 14.60 -7.45 22.29
CA ALA A 221 13.47 -6.98 21.49
C ALA A 221 13.47 -7.59 20.07
N ALA A 222 14.63 -7.91 19.51
CA ALA A 222 14.74 -8.45 18.16
C ALA A 222 14.03 -9.81 18.03
N SER A 223 13.35 -9.99 16.90
CA SER A 223 12.80 -11.29 16.51
C SER A 223 13.50 -11.81 15.26
N ASP A 224 13.47 -13.13 15.10
CA ASP A 224 13.99 -13.82 13.90
C ASP A 224 13.04 -13.74 12.69
N LEU A 225 11.99 -12.90 12.76
CA LEU A 225 11.04 -12.75 11.66
C LEU A 225 11.73 -12.07 10.48
N GLU A 226 11.90 -12.84 9.41
CA GLU A 226 12.43 -12.33 8.15
C GLU A 226 11.45 -11.37 7.48
N LYS A 227 12.02 -10.31 6.90
CA LYS A 227 11.30 -9.40 6.03
C LYS A 227 10.72 -10.18 4.85
N PRO A 228 9.41 -10.08 4.57
CA PRO A 228 8.83 -10.72 3.39
C PRO A 228 9.49 -10.19 2.12
N ASP A 229 9.62 -11.04 1.10
CA ASP A 229 10.08 -10.55 -0.20
C ASP A 229 9.08 -9.52 -0.76
N ALA A 230 9.53 -8.60 -1.62
CA ALA A 230 8.65 -7.57 -2.19
C ALA A 230 7.45 -8.17 -2.95
N ASN A 231 7.51 -9.45 -3.33
CA ASN A 231 6.44 -10.19 -3.97
C ASN A 231 5.45 -10.83 -2.97
N GLY A 232 5.72 -10.77 -1.67
CA GLY A 232 4.90 -11.32 -0.58
C GLY A 232 5.05 -12.82 -0.34
N ARG A 233 6.07 -13.49 -0.90
CA ARG A 233 6.40 -14.87 -0.54
C ARG A 233 7.21 -14.85 0.75
N ARG A 234 6.72 -15.56 1.76
CA ARG A 234 7.54 -15.94 2.93
C ARG A 234 8.67 -16.81 2.39
N ALA A 235 9.92 -16.40 2.60
CA ALA A 235 11.06 -17.28 2.41
C ALA A 235 10.80 -18.50 3.32
N ARG A 236 10.55 -19.67 2.73
CA ARG A 236 10.50 -20.91 3.49
C ARG A 236 11.92 -21.14 3.99
N GLY A 237 12.13 -20.93 5.29
CA GLY A 237 13.43 -20.99 5.94
C GLY A 237 14.24 -22.19 5.50
N GLY A 238 15.32 -21.92 4.76
CA GLY A 238 16.43 -22.86 4.64
C GLY A 238 17.21 -22.79 5.94
N LYS A 239 17.06 -23.81 6.78
CA LYS A 239 17.85 -24.00 8.00
C LYS A 239 19.34 -23.81 7.69
N LYS A 240 19.89 -22.67 8.09
CA LYS A 240 21.32 -22.36 8.03
C LYS A 240 21.99 -23.22 9.09
N THR A 241 22.42 -24.41 8.68
CA THR A 241 23.20 -25.30 9.55
C THR A 241 24.65 -24.92 9.33
N THR A 242 25.26 -24.45 10.41
CA THR A 242 26.69 -24.20 10.56
C THR A 242 27.50 -25.40 10.10
N THR A 243 28.59 -25.10 9.40
CA THR A 243 29.69 -25.99 9.09
C THR A 243 30.27 -26.61 10.35
N GLU A 244 30.26 -27.94 10.45
CA GLU A 244 31.39 -28.78 10.88
C GLU A 244 31.00 -30.27 10.81
N ASP A 245 31.86 -31.01 10.11
CA ASP A 245 32.07 -32.47 10.05
C ASP A 245 30.92 -33.45 10.35
N ALA A 246 30.37 -34.05 9.29
CA ALA A 246 29.95 -35.45 9.29
C ALA A 246 29.88 -36.04 7.87
N ALA A 247 30.40 -37.26 7.73
CA ALA A 247 30.54 -38.12 6.56
C ALA A 247 29.33 -38.21 5.59
N PRO A 248 29.52 -38.60 4.32
CA PRO A 248 28.55 -38.41 3.25
C PRO A 248 27.35 -39.33 3.41
N LYS A 249 26.16 -38.74 3.61
CA LYS A 249 24.89 -39.45 3.43
C LYS A 249 24.49 -39.37 1.96
N THR A 250 24.72 -40.47 1.26
CA THR A 250 24.07 -40.84 0.01
C THR A 250 22.54 -40.76 0.17
N GLY A 251 21.86 -40.02 -0.71
CA GLY A 251 20.40 -40.01 -0.77
C GLY A 251 19.76 -38.63 -0.84
N ARG A 252 20.08 -37.86 -1.88
CA ARG A 252 19.21 -36.77 -2.34
C ARG A 252 19.14 -36.90 -3.85
N THR A 253 18.12 -37.61 -4.33
CA THR A 253 17.84 -37.71 -5.77
C THR A 253 17.74 -36.30 -6.33
N ALA A 254 18.60 -35.99 -7.31
CA ALA A 254 18.52 -34.77 -8.07
C ALA A 254 17.09 -34.65 -8.64
N ARG A 255 16.50 -33.47 -8.55
CA ARG A 255 15.16 -33.21 -9.08
C ARG A 255 15.24 -33.36 -10.60
N LYS A 256 14.56 -34.38 -11.15
CA LYS A 256 14.56 -34.68 -12.60
C LYS A 256 14.04 -33.48 -13.39
N THR A 257 14.63 -33.24 -14.55
CA THR A 257 14.20 -32.18 -15.48
C THR A 257 12.90 -32.57 -16.19
N HIS A 258 12.21 -31.61 -16.80
CA HIS A 258 10.97 -31.89 -17.56
C HIS A 258 11.20 -32.98 -18.61
N ASP A 259 12.27 -32.89 -19.39
CA ASP A 259 12.52 -33.79 -20.51
C ASP A 259 13.00 -35.17 -20.04
N GLU A 260 13.69 -35.26 -18.90
CA GLU A 260 14.00 -36.55 -18.25
C GLU A 260 12.73 -37.29 -17.81
N VAL A 261 11.77 -36.58 -17.20
CA VAL A 261 10.49 -37.20 -16.79
C VAL A 261 9.66 -37.63 -17.99
N VAL A 262 9.66 -36.85 -19.08
CA VAL A 262 8.99 -37.22 -20.33
C VAL A 262 9.63 -38.46 -20.97
N ALA A 263 10.96 -38.52 -21.04
CA ALA A 263 11.68 -39.67 -21.59
C ALA A 263 11.42 -40.95 -20.77
N GLU A 264 11.45 -40.86 -19.44
CA GLU A 264 11.19 -41.99 -18.55
C GLU A 264 9.74 -42.48 -18.65
N ASN A 265 8.77 -41.57 -18.77
CA ASN A 265 7.37 -41.94 -19.01
C ASN A 265 7.19 -42.63 -20.36
N ASN A 266 7.84 -42.12 -21.42
CA ASN A 266 7.79 -42.75 -22.74
C ASN A 266 8.39 -44.16 -22.72
N GLN A 267 9.50 -44.35 -21.99
CA GLN A 267 10.10 -45.67 -21.83
C GLN A 267 9.17 -46.62 -21.07
N LYS A 268 8.58 -46.18 -19.95
CA LYS A 268 7.60 -46.97 -19.20
C LYS A 268 6.39 -47.37 -20.05
N MET A 269 5.93 -46.47 -20.91
CA MET A 269 4.85 -46.77 -21.86
C MET A 269 5.28 -47.78 -22.93
N ALA A 270 6.51 -47.68 -23.44
CA ALA A 270 7.04 -48.65 -24.40
C ALA A 270 7.17 -50.05 -23.77
N ASP A 271 7.69 -50.13 -22.55
CA ASP A 271 7.83 -51.38 -21.81
C ASP A 271 6.46 -52.00 -21.50
N TYR A 272 5.48 -51.19 -21.10
CA TYR A 272 4.09 -51.63 -20.89
C TYR A 272 3.45 -52.19 -22.17
N MET A 273 3.65 -51.55 -23.33
CA MET A 273 3.14 -52.07 -24.59
C MET A 273 3.80 -53.40 -24.97
N ALA A 274 5.12 -53.52 -24.77
CA ALA A 274 5.83 -54.77 -25.02
C ALA A 274 5.36 -55.92 -24.10
N GLU A 275 5.05 -55.62 -22.82
CA GLU A 275 4.49 -56.60 -21.90
C GLU A 275 3.06 -57.03 -22.27
N ARG A 276 2.23 -56.10 -22.76
CA ARG A 276 0.90 -56.43 -23.29
C ARG A 276 0.98 -57.32 -24.52
N ASP A 277 1.85 -57.00 -25.47
CA ASP A 277 2.03 -57.82 -26.67
C ASP A 277 2.50 -59.22 -26.30
N LYS A 278 3.43 -59.34 -25.34
CA LYS A 278 3.90 -60.62 -24.82
C LYS A 278 2.80 -61.43 -24.12
N ALA A 279 1.90 -60.77 -23.39
CA ALA A 279 0.76 -61.43 -22.73
C ALA A 279 -0.25 -61.94 -23.77
N ILE A 280 -0.49 -61.17 -24.83
CA ILE A 280 -1.34 -61.58 -25.95
C ILE A 280 -0.71 -62.76 -26.69
N ASP A 281 0.58 -62.70 -27.02
CA ASP A 281 1.32 -63.78 -27.70
C ASP A 281 1.34 -65.08 -26.88
N ALA A 282 1.42 -65.00 -25.55
CA ALA A 282 1.37 -66.17 -24.68
C ALA A 282 0.00 -66.86 -24.71
N VAL A 283 -1.09 -66.10 -24.87
CA VAL A 283 -2.45 -66.65 -25.04
C VAL A 283 -2.68 -67.15 -26.47
N ALA A 284 -1.98 -66.57 -27.45
CA ALA A 284 -2.03 -66.99 -28.84
C ALA A 284 -1.53 -68.43 -29.04
N ASP A 285 -0.56 -68.88 -28.23
CA ASP A 285 0.05 -70.22 -28.29
C ASP A 285 0.40 -70.66 -29.74
N GLY A 286 0.94 -69.74 -30.53
CA GLY A 286 1.33 -69.95 -31.92
C GLY A 286 0.21 -69.87 -32.98
N ARG A 287 -1.01 -69.44 -32.60
CA ARG A 287 -2.10 -69.16 -33.55
C ARG A 287 -1.93 -67.76 -34.16
N GLU A 288 -2.12 -67.65 -35.48
CA GLU A 288 -2.10 -66.36 -36.18
C GLU A 288 -3.33 -65.49 -35.86
N GLU A 289 -4.43 -66.08 -35.39
CA GLU A 289 -5.66 -65.37 -35.05
C GLU A 289 -6.18 -65.81 -33.67
N ILE A 290 -6.50 -64.82 -32.83
CA ILE A 290 -7.05 -65.01 -31.48
C ILE A 290 -8.40 -64.28 -31.41
N PRO A 291 -9.45 -64.87 -30.80
CA PRO A 291 -10.70 -64.15 -30.55
C PRO A 291 -10.46 -62.85 -29.78
N PHE A 292 -11.15 -61.77 -30.19
CA PHE A 292 -10.99 -60.43 -29.63
C PHE A 292 -11.13 -60.38 -28.11
N ASP A 293 -12.09 -61.13 -27.56
CA ASP A 293 -12.35 -61.17 -26.12
C ASP A 293 -11.19 -61.81 -25.33
N GLU A 294 -10.48 -62.78 -25.90
CA GLU A 294 -9.31 -63.42 -25.29
C GLU A 294 -8.09 -62.50 -25.32
N ALA A 295 -7.89 -61.77 -26.43
CA ALA A 295 -6.83 -60.77 -26.56
C ALA A 295 -7.03 -59.59 -25.59
N CYS A 296 -8.27 -59.13 -25.43
CA CYS A 296 -8.61 -58.09 -24.45
C CYS A 296 -8.35 -58.55 -23.01
N ALA A 297 -8.79 -59.76 -22.65
CA ALA A 297 -8.57 -60.30 -21.31
C ALA A 297 -7.06 -60.46 -20.99
N ALA A 298 -6.25 -60.86 -21.98
CA ALA A 298 -4.80 -60.94 -21.84
C ALA A 298 -4.15 -59.55 -21.67
N ALA A 299 -4.57 -58.57 -22.48
CA ALA A 299 -4.03 -57.22 -22.44
C ALA A 299 -4.42 -56.43 -21.18
N ASP A 300 -5.57 -56.73 -20.58
CA ASP A 300 -6.08 -56.13 -19.34
C ASP A 300 -5.45 -56.76 -18.09
N SER A 301 -4.76 -57.90 -18.22
CA SER A 301 -4.01 -58.53 -17.13
C SER A 301 -2.68 -57.83 -16.80
N VAL A 302 -2.19 -56.97 -17.71
CA VAL A 302 -0.94 -56.21 -17.53
C VAL A 302 -1.23 -54.91 -16.76
N PRO A 303 -0.60 -54.69 -15.59
CA PRO A 303 -0.79 -53.46 -14.82
C PRO A 303 -0.30 -52.23 -15.57
N GLN A 304 -1.05 -51.13 -15.50
CA GLN A 304 -0.63 -49.86 -16.09
C GLN A 304 0.58 -49.27 -15.33
N PRO A 305 1.57 -48.69 -16.04
CA PRO A 305 2.74 -48.12 -15.40
C PRO A 305 2.41 -46.81 -14.67
N GLU A 306 3.07 -46.57 -13.54
CA GLU A 306 2.98 -45.29 -12.83
C GLU A 306 3.77 -44.21 -13.58
N LEU A 307 3.04 -43.31 -14.26
CA LEU A 307 3.58 -42.16 -14.96
C LEU A 307 3.71 -40.95 -14.02
N GLU A 308 4.86 -40.28 -14.08
CA GLU A 308 5.12 -39.09 -13.27
C GLU A 308 4.70 -37.82 -14.04
N THR A 309 3.96 -36.90 -13.42
CA THR A 309 3.59 -35.64 -14.10
C THR A 309 4.83 -34.77 -14.32
N PRO A 310 5.17 -34.40 -15.57
CA PRO A 310 6.40 -33.67 -15.84
C PRO A 310 6.35 -32.25 -15.25
N PRO A 311 7.42 -31.78 -14.57
CA PRO A 311 7.47 -30.45 -13.97
C PRO A 311 7.58 -29.37 -15.04
N ARG A 312 6.93 -28.20 -14.86
CA ARG A 312 6.92 -27.12 -15.86
C ARG A 312 8.34 -26.71 -16.30
N ARG A 313 8.59 -26.70 -17.62
CA ARG A 313 9.88 -26.29 -18.21
C ARG A 313 10.37 -24.96 -17.65
N THR A 314 11.63 -24.94 -17.21
CA THR A 314 12.31 -23.72 -16.76
C THR A 314 12.56 -22.76 -17.92
N ARG A 315 12.89 -21.50 -17.63
CA ARG A 315 13.22 -20.50 -18.66
C ARG A 315 14.45 -20.91 -19.50
N LYS A 316 15.38 -21.67 -18.91
CA LYS A 316 16.58 -22.18 -19.58
C LYS A 316 16.23 -23.33 -20.53
N GLU A 317 15.40 -24.28 -20.08
CA GLU A 317 14.93 -25.42 -20.89
C GLU A 317 14.06 -24.97 -22.07
N ARG A 318 13.24 -23.92 -21.92
CA ARG A 318 12.48 -23.35 -23.05
C ARG A 318 13.38 -22.79 -24.16
N LYS A 319 14.43 -22.05 -23.79
CA LYS A 319 15.42 -21.53 -24.76
C LYS A 319 16.21 -22.63 -25.45
N SER A 320 16.50 -23.73 -24.76
CA SER A 320 17.20 -24.88 -25.34
C SER A 320 16.31 -25.69 -26.28
N ALA A 321 15.02 -25.87 -25.95
CA ALA A 321 14.06 -26.54 -26.83
C ALA A 321 13.77 -25.73 -28.12
N GLU A 322 13.75 -24.40 -28.03
CA GLU A 322 13.62 -23.50 -29.19
C GLU A 322 14.83 -23.58 -30.14
N GLN A 323 16.01 -24.03 -29.68
CA GLN A 323 17.20 -24.22 -30.52
C GLN A 323 17.29 -25.61 -31.18
N SER A 324 16.51 -26.59 -30.72
CA SER A 324 16.65 -28.00 -31.15
C SER A 324 15.60 -28.48 -32.14
N GLU A 325 14.63 -27.65 -32.53
CA GLU A 325 13.72 -27.99 -33.63
C GLU A 325 14.37 -27.64 -34.98
N PRO A 326 14.43 -28.57 -35.94
CA PRO A 326 14.87 -28.24 -37.29
C PRO A 326 13.74 -27.46 -37.98
N VAL A 327 13.89 -26.14 -38.01
CA VAL A 327 13.04 -25.26 -38.84
C VAL A 327 13.39 -25.53 -40.30
N GLN A 328 12.43 -26.12 -41.01
CA GLN A 328 12.46 -26.27 -42.45
C GLN A 328 12.00 -24.95 -43.10
N ASP A 329 12.86 -24.40 -43.95
CA ASP A 329 12.71 -23.20 -44.81
C ASP A 329 12.34 -21.89 -44.08
N GLY A 330 13.10 -20.80 -44.14
CA GLY A 330 14.10 -20.42 -45.12
C GLY A 330 13.92 -18.93 -45.38
N THR A 331 14.72 -18.09 -44.71
CA THR A 331 15.32 -16.80 -45.17
C THR A 331 15.57 -15.84 -43.99
N THR A 332 16.86 -15.60 -43.75
CA THR A 332 17.52 -14.38 -43.25
C THR A 332 16.87 -13.54 -42.14
N ASN A 333 17.52 -13.53 -40.97
CA ASN A 333 17.53 -12.42 -40.02
C ASN A 333 17.86 -11.08 -40.72
N THR A 334 16.98 -10.09 -40.58
CA THR A 334 17.36 -8.69 -40.40
C THR A 334 16.28 -7.98 -39.57
N ASP A 335 16.69 -7.25 -38.54
CA ASP A 335 15.85 -6.58 -37.53
C ASP A 335 15.01 -5.43 -38.11
N SER A 336 13.91 -5.75 -38.80
CA SER A 336 12.97 -4.75 -39.33
C SER A 336 11.53 -5.24 -39.14
N GLU A 337 10.72 -4.49 -38.40
CA GLU A 337 9.29 -4.78 -38.23
C GLU A 337 8.47 -3.77 -39.03
N SER A 338 7.93 -4.22 -40.16
CA SER A 338 6.99 -3.47 -40.99
C SER A 338 5.60 -4.08 -40.89
N VAL A 339 4.59 -3.23 -40.72
CA VAL A 339 3.19 -3.65 -40.50
C VAL A 339 2.29 -2.93 -41.49
N THR A 340 1.42 -3.68 -42.16
CA THR A 340 0.35 -3.13 -43.00
C THR A 340 -0.86 -2.80 -42.13
N LEU A 341 -1.37 -1.57 -42.22
CA LEU A 341 -2.41 -1.09 -41.30
C LEU A 341 -3.82 -1.53 -41.71
N ASP A 342 -4.56 -2.12 -40.78
CA ASP A 342 -5.95 -2.55 -40.99
C ASP A 342 -6.98 -1.43 -40.83
N ALA A 343 -6.57 -0.28 -40.28
CA ALA A 343 -7.37 0.93 -40.05
C ALA A 343 -6.49 2.19 -39.98
N ASP A 344 -7.10 3.36 -40.12
CA ASP A 344 -6.41 4.66 -39.97
C ASP A 344 -5.80 4.78 -38.56
N THR A 345 -4.48 4.96 -38.51
CA THR A 345 -3.71 4.90 -37.27
C THR A 345 -2.81 6.14 -37.16
N TYR A 346 -2.67 6.69 -35.95
CA TYR A 346 -1.88 7.87 -35.66
C TYR A 346 -0.50 7.48 -35.14
N PHE A 347 0.54 8.16 -35.60
CA PHE A 347 1.94 7.89 -35.27
C PHE A 347 2.66 9.17 -34.81
N TYR A 348 3.58 8.99 -33.86
CA TYR A 348 4.61 9.96 -33.53
C TYR A 348 5.94 9.49 -34.12
N VAL A 349 6.65 10.38 -34.81
CA VAL A 349 7.97 10.14 -35.40
C VAL A 349 9.01 10.85 -34.54
N PRO A 350 9.78 10.12 -33.69
CA PRO A 350 10.70 10.73 -32.74
C PRO A 350 11.85 11.50 -33.41
N ALA A 351 12.29 11.07 -34.60
CA ALA A 351 13.43 11.67 -35.31
C ALA A 351 13.16 13.12 -35.74
N ASP A 352 11.93 13.41 -36.19
CA ASP A 352 11.53 14.70 -36.74
C ASP A 352 10.62 15.49 -35.79
N ASP A 353 10.38 14.98 -34.57
CA ASP A 353 9.39 15.48 -33.60
C ASP A 353 8.02 15.78 -34.24
N ASN A 354 7.56 14.87 -35.11
CA ASN A 354 6.41 15.08 -35.96
C ASN A 354 5.30 14.06 -35.70
N TYR A 355 4.05 14.45 -36.02
CA TYR A 355 2.86 13.65 -35.80
C TYR A 355 2.21 13.37 -37.16
N VAL A 356 2.02 12.09 -37.51
CA VAL A 356 1.54 11.67 -38.84
C VAL A 356 0.36 10.70 -38.69
N MET A 357 -0.65 10.84 -39.53
CA MET A 357 -1.73 9.86 -39.65
C MET A 357 -1.52 9.03 -40.92
N LYS A 358 -1.55 7.70 -40.80
CA LYS A 358 -1.44 6.76 -41.93
C LYS A 358 -2.77 6.04 -42.12
N HIS A 359 -3.08 5.74 -43.37
CA HIS A 359 -4.38 5.20 -43.73
C HIS A 359 -4.39 3.68 -43.76
N LYS A 360 -5.59 3.12 -43.67
CA LYS A 360 -5.81 1.68 -43.91
C LYS A 360 -5.19 1.26 -45.25
N GLY A 361 -4.34 0.23 -45.20
CA GLY A 361 -3.63 -0.32 -46.35
C GLY A 361 -2.19 0.19 -46.53
N ASP A 362 -1.77 1.21 -45.77
CA ASP A 362 -0.39 1.67 -45.78
C ASP A 362 0.51 0.68 -45.05
N THR A 363 1.70 0.41 -45.59
CA THR A 363 2.76 -0.34 -44.89
C THR A 363 3.68 0.64 -44.20
N VAL A 364 3.88 0.44 -42.88
CA VAL A 364 4.64 1.33 -42.02
C VAL A 364 5.70 0.55 -41.28
N ASP A 365 6.93 1.05 -41.29
CA ASP A 365 8.06 0.50 -40.54
C ASP A 365 8.01 1.03 -39.10
N LEU A 366 7.80 0.13 -38.14
CA LEU A 366 7.78 0.46 -36.70
C LEU A 366 9.20 0.46 -36.14
N ILE A 367 10.03 -0.48 -36.61
CA ILE A 367 11.41 -0.67 -36.16
C ILE A 367 12.30 -0.89 -37.38
N VAL A 368 13.37 -0.09 -37.49
CA VAL A 368 14.44 -0.27 -38.47
C VAL A 368 15.75 -0.36 -37.71
N ASP A 369 16.52 -1.42 -37.93
CA ASP A 369 17.81 -1.69 -37.27
C ASP A 369 17.75 -1.64 -35.73
N GLY A 370 16.63 -2.10 -35.15
CA GLY A 370 16.42 -2.13 -33.70
C GLY A 370 16.08 -0.77 -33.06
N VAL A 371 15.82 0.28 -33.85
CA VAL A 371 15.41 1.60 -33.37
C VAL A 371 13.94 1.87 -33.73
N GLU A 372 13.12 2.29 -32.76
CA GLU A 372 11.71 2.66 -32.99
C GLU A 372 11.62 3.93 -33.85
N VAL A 373 11.14 3.79 -35.07
CA VAL A 373 11.02 4.89 -36.05
C VAL A 373 9.63 5.54 -36.00
N MET A 374 8.58 4.75 -35.71
CA MET A 374 7.21 5.24 -35.59
C MET A 374 6.51 4.63 -34.38
N LYS A 375 6.04 5.48 -33.47
CA LYS A 375 5.29 5.08 -32.28
C LYS A 375 3.79 5.28 -32.49
N VAL A 376 3.00 4.22 -32.34
CA VAL A 376 1.53 4.32 -32.39
C VAL A 376 1.03 5.17 -31.22
N ILE A 377 0.19 6.16 -31.50
CA ILE A 377 -0.39 7.08 -30.52
C ILE A 377 -1.92 7.16 -30.67
N SER A 378 -2.60 7.69 -29.66
CA SER A 378 -4.02 7.97 -29.73
C SER A 378 -4.34 9.23 -30.54
N LYS A 379 -5.60 9.35 -30.99
CA LYS A 379 -6.10 10.55 -31.69
C LYS A 379 -6.04 11.82 -30.83
N GLU A 380 -6.18 11.67 -29.51
CA GLU A 380 -6.10 12.77 -28.55
C GLU A 380 -4.66 13.28 -28.43
N GLU A 381 -3.70 12.37 -28.28
CA GLU A 381 -2.27 12.69 -28.26
C GLU A 381 -1.79 13.32 -29.58
N PHE A 382 -2.31 12.85 -30.73
CA PHE A 382 -2.07 13.48 -32.02
C PHE A 382 -2.58 14.93 -32.06
N GLY A 383 -3.79 15.18 -31.56
CA GLY A 383 -4.38 16.51 -31.51
C GLY A 383 -3.63 17.49 -30.59
N GLU A 384 -3.11 17.01 -29.46
CA GLU A 384 -2.28 17.81 -28.54
C GLU A 384 -0.88 18.07 -29.12
N GLY A 385 -0.26 17.07 -29.74
CA GLY A 385 1.05 17.18 -30.39
C GLY A 385 1.06 18.19 -31.53
N VAL A 386 0.05 18.15 -32.43
CA VAL A 386 -0.08 19.12 -33.53
C VAL A 386 -0.32 20.54 -33.01
N LYS A 387 -1.11 20.71 -31.93
CA LYS A 387 -1.29 22.02 -31.27
C LYS A 387 0.01 22.54 -30.66
N ARG A 388 0.84 21.66 -30.11
CA ARG A 388 2.15 22.02 -29.55
C ARG A 388 3.08 22.57 -30.63
N LEU A 389 3.19 21.87 -31.76
CA LEU A 389 4.01 22.30 -32.89
C LEU A 389 3.54 23.64 -33.46
N ALA A 390 2.22 23.81 -33.62
CA ALA A 390 1.63 25.07 -34.09
C ALA A 390 1.85 26.27 -33.14
N GLN A 391 2.09 26.04 -31.85
CA GLN A 391 2.39 27.09 -30.87
C GLN A 391 3.89 27.38 -30.74
N ALA A 392 4.77 26.46 -31.14
CA ALA A 392 6.22 26.62 -31.08
C ALA A 392 6.74 27.60 -32.16
N ASP A 393 6.07 27.68 -33.32
CA ASP A 393 6.42 28.59 -34.42
C ASP A 393 5.88 30.02 -34.25
N ASN A 394 5.24 30.33 -33.11
CA ASN A 394 4.72 31.66 -32.84
C ASN A 394 5.66 32.38 -31.83
N PRO A 395 6.34 33.48 -32.20
CA PRO A 395 7.28 34.14 -31.29
C PRO A 395 6.52 34.75 -30.10
N LYS A 396 6.80 34.26 -28.89
CA LYS A 396 6.35 34.88 -27.64
C LYS A 396 7.20 36.13 -27.35
N PRO A 397 6.60 37.27 -26.94
CA PRO A 397 7.35 38.38 -26.37
C PRO A 397 7.86 38.01 -24.96
N GLU A 398 9.05 38.52 -24.63
CA GLU A 398 9.77 38.34 -23.38
C GLU A 398 9.04 38.97 -22.17
N ASN A 399 9.05 38.27 -21.03
CA ASN A 399 8.59 38.70 -19.70
C ASN A 399 9.46 39.86 -19.13
N PRO A 400 9.31 40.38 -17.88
CA PRO A 400 8.25 40.30 -16.85
C PRO A 400 7.89 41.68 -16.21
N ILE A 401 6.69 41.87 -15.63
CA ILE A 401 6.54 42.85 -14.54
C ILE A 401 5.65 42.27 -13.42
N ASP A 402 6.23 42.41 -12.23
CA ASP A 402 5.76 42.13 -10.88
C ASP A 402 4.46 42.88 -10.51
N GLY A 403 3.67 42.29 -9.60
CA GLY A 403 2.61 42.91 -8.81
C GLY A 403 1.72 44.02 -9.40
N ALA A 404 0.54 43.68 -9.90
CA ALA A 404 -0.62 44.57 -9.85
C ALA A 404 -1.94 43.77 -9.86
N MET A 405 -2.63 43.82 -8.72
CA MET A 405 -4.03 43.43 -8.57
C MET A 405 -4.93 44.31 -9.46
N ASN A 406 -5.84 43.70 -10.22
CA ASN A 406 -7.10 44.35 -10.56
C ASN A 406 -8.24 43.30 -10.72
N PRO A 407 -9.48 43.61 -10.28
CA PRO A 407 -10.55 42.64 -10.05
C PRO A 407 -11.30 42.28 -11.35
N PRO A 408 -12.07 41.17 -11.37
CA PRO A 408 -12.68 40.68 -12.60
C PRO A 408 -13.86 41.57 -13.07
N GLU A 409 -13.78 41.89 -14.36
CA GLU A 409 -14.74 42.67 -15.14
C GLU A 409 -16.02 41.87 -15.41
N LYS A 410 -17.18 42.55 -15.35
CA LYS A 410 -18.52 41.97 -15.50
C LYS A 410 -18.79 41.48 -16.92
N GLY A 411 -18.86 40.16 -17.10
CA GLY A 411 -19.29 39.51 -18.35
C GLY A 411 -20.79 39.64 -18.61
N ARG A 412 -21.13 40.50 -19.58
CA ARG A 412 -22.43 40.69 -20.23
C ARG A 412 -22.91 39.40 -20.91
N ARG A 413 -23.97 38.75 -20.40
CA ARG A 413 -24.71 37.68 -21.11
C ARG A 413 -25.89 38.28 -21.90
N THR A 414 -25.96 37.96 -23.18
CA THR A 414 -27.03 38.27 -24.12
C THR A 414 -28.31 37.48 -23.80
N ARG A 415 -29.46 38.18 -23.72
CA ARG A 415 -30.81 37.61 -23.61
C ARG A 415 -31.36 37.23 -25.00
N ARG A 416 -32.03 36.08 -25.10
CA ARG A 416 -33.16 35.85 -26.02
C ARG A 416 -34.46 36.05 -25.22
N SER A 417 -35.43 36.69 -25.85
CA SER A 417 -36.66 37.25 -25.28
C SER A 417 -37.82 36.24 -25.24
N ALA A 418 -38.64 36.28 -24.17
CA ALA A 418 -40.11 36.24 -24.20
C ALA A 418 -40.70 36.65 -22.82
N ALA A 419 -41.79 37.41 -22.86
CA ALA A 419 -42.46 38.30 -21.86
C ALA A 419 -43.08 37.60 -20.62
N GLN A 420 -42.90 38.14 -19.40
CA GLN A 420 -43.80 39.00 -18.54
C GLN A 420 -45.09 38.30 -18.02
N ALA A 421 -45.45 38.37 -16.72
CA ALA A 421 -45.79 39.61 -16.00
C ALA A 421 -45.58 39.59 -14.45
N GLN A 422 -45.32 40.81 -13.94
CA GLN A 422 -45.17 41.39 -12.58
C GLN A 422 -46.45 41.31 -11.69
N PRO A 423 -46.54 41.88 -10.45
CA PRO A 423 -45.69 42.90 -9.77
C PRO A 423 -45.21 42.54 -8.33
N ASP A 424 -44.08 43.10 -7.88
CA ASP A 424 -43.89 44.31 -7.00
C ASP A 424 -44.54 44.12 -5.61
N ASN A 425 -43.94 44.40 -4.45
CA ASN A 425 -42.96 45.41 -4.08
C ASN A 425 -42.46 45.10 -2.65
N ALA A 426 -41.24 45.53 -2.35
CA ALA A 426 -40.66 45.58 -1.02
C ALA A 426 -40.68 47.01 -0.49
N ASP A 427 -40.68 47.17 0.83
CA ASP A 427 -40.14 48.30 1.60
C ASP A 427 -40.31 47.93 3.08
N ALA A 428 -39.55 48.43 4.05
CA ALA A 428 -38.20 48.95 4.19
C ALA A 428 -38.04 49.06 5.73
N ALA A 429 -36.82 48.92 6.23
CA ALA A 429 -36.51 48.97 7.64
C ALA A 429 -36.65 50.40 8.22
N ALA A 430 -36.99 50.51 9.51
CA ALA A 430 -36.45 51.55 10.38
C ALA A 430 -36.58 51.16 11.87
N ASP A 431 -35.55 51.58 12.58
CA ASP A 431 -35.13 51.33 13.96
C ASP A 431 -35.90 52.18 14.97
N GLU A 432 -36.02 51.71 16.22
CA GLU A 432 -36.08 52.53 17.45
C GLU A 432 -36.21 51.64 18.70
N THR A 433 -35.19 51.65 19.56
CA THR A 433 -35.25 51.23 20.98
C THR A 433 -35.78 52.37 21.85
N PRO A 434 -36.43 52.10 23.00
CA PRO A 434 -35.65 52.14 24.26
C PRO A 434 -36.16 51.25 25.44
N ALA A 435 -35.25 51.09 26.42
CA ALA A 435 -35.42 50.98 27.88
C ALA A 435 -36.16 49.76 28.50
N VAL A 436 -35.47 48.91 29.28
CA VAL A 436 -35.27 48.93 30.76
C VAL A 436 -36.50 48.43 31.55
N ASP A 437 -36.46 47.20 32.09
CA ASP A 437 -36.27 46.88 33.53
C ASP A 437 -36.81 45.50 33.97
N GLU A 438 -36.15 44.97 35.00
CA GLU A 438 -36.62 44.03 36.05
C GLU A 438 -37.01 42.55 35.76
N GLN A 439 -36.38 41.68 36.58
CA GLN A 439 -36.73 40.27 36.86
C GLN A 439 -38.06 40.17 37.69
N PRO A 440 -38.49 39.04 38.31
CA PRO A 440 -38.06 37.63 38.29
C PRO A 440 -39.25 36.61 38.22
N THR A 441 -38.92 35.33 38.46
CA THR A 441 -39.75 34.25 39.06
C THR A 441 -40.48 33.29 38.12
N GLY A 442 -40.39 31.99 38.44
CA GLY A 442 -41.23 30.98 37.80
C GLY A 442 -40.74 29.53 37.84
N ARG A 443 -40.39 29.01 39.02
CA ARG A 443 -40.12 27.58 39.24
C ARG A 443 -41.43 26.79 39.13
N THR A 444 -41.50 25.69 38.36
CA THR A 444 -42.37 24.54 38.71
C THR A 444 -41.90 23.23 38.08
N ARG A 445 -42.10 22.17 38.87
CA ARG A 445 -41.58 20.80 38.76
C ARG A 445 -42.80 19.86 38.67
N ARG A 446 -42.82 18.88 37.77
CA ARG A 446 -43.67 17.66 37.85
C ARG A 446 -43.00 16.53 37.06
N VAL A 447 -42.38 15.52 37.70
CA VAL A 447 -42.90 14.31 38.38
C VAL A 447 -43.07 13.12 37.41
N ARG A 448 -42.37 12.04 37.79
CA ARG A 448 -42.37 10.67 37.26
C ARG A 448 -43.76 10.05 37.11
N LYS A 449 -43.87 9.10 36.18
CA LYS A 449 -44.73 7.92 36.35
C LYS A 449 -43.99 6.67 35.88
N THR A 450 -43.83 5.74 36.80
CA THR A 450 -43.43 4.34 36.61
C THR A 450 -44.59 3.52 36.07
N ARG A 451 -44.29 2.52 35.25
CA ARG A 451 -44.56 1.13 35.61
C ARG A 451 -43.51 0.23 34.98
#